data_AF-A0A1M6G3F5-F1
#
_entry.id   AF-A0A1M6G3F5-F1
#
_cell.length_a   1.000
_cell.length_b   1.000
_cell.length_c   1.000
_cell.angle_alpha   90.00
_cell.angle_beta   90.00
_cell.angle_gamma   90.00
#
_symmetry.space_group_name_H-M   'P 1'
#
loop_
_entity.id
_entity.type
_entity.pdbx_description
1 polymer ?
#
loop_
_entity_poly.entity_id
_entity_poly.type
_entity_poly.pdbx_seq_one_letter_code
_entity_poly.pdbx_strand_id
1 'polypeptide(L)'
;MNFLQEQSANIVTDVLAYFAPRIDEEPALLLRQVESELDSLYIRYGNDWTGRGYVGDSQQEATIAALEAVRAECLSRLHKRSYG
;
A
#
# COMPACT_ATOMS: atom_id res chain seq x y z
N MET A 1 -20.51 -1.97 -12.62
CA MET A 1 -19.46 -1.79 -11.60
C MET A 1 -19.54 -0.36 -11.10
N ASN A 2 -19.17 -0.13 -9.84
CA ASN A 2 -19.16 1.21 -9.24
C ASN A 2 -17.84 1.91 -9.60
N PHE A 3 -17.90 3.13 -10.16
CA PHE A 3 -16.74 3.90 -10.62
C PHE A 3 -15.61 3.98 -9.57
N LEU A 4 -15.99 4.11 -8.29
CA LEU A 4 -15.02 4.20 -7.18
C LEU A 4 -14.32 2.86 -6.88
N GLN A 5 -15.00 1.74 -7.11
CA GLN A 5 -14.39 0.42 -6.97
C GLN A 5 -13.37 0.17 -8.08
N GLU A 6 -13.69 0.56 -9.32
CA GLU A 6 -12.74 0.48 -10.44
C GLU A 6 -11.53 1.36 -10.19
N GLN A 7 -11.74 2.60 -9.71
CA GLN A 7 -10.65 3.50 -9.39
C GLN A 7 -9.75 2.96 -8.26
N SER A 8 -10.34 2.37 -7.21
CA SER A 8 -9.59 1.75 -6.11
C SER A 8 -8.75 0.56 -6.58
N ALA A 9 -9.32 -0.29 -7.44
CA ALA A 9 -8.62 -1.44 -8.02
C ALA A 9 -7.44 -1.02 -8.91
N ASN A 10 -7.60 0.07 -9.67
CA ASN A 10 -6.53 0.63 -10.49
C ASN A 10 -5.38 1.14 -9.61
N ILE A 11 -5.68 1.88 -8.53
CA ILE A 11 -4.66 2.36 -7.58
C ILE A 11 -3.84 1.19 -7.03
N VAL A 12 -4.51 0.11 -6.60
CA VAL A 12 -3.81 -1.08 -6.08
C VAL A 12 -2.92 -1.71 -7.13
N THR A 13 -3.43 -1.88 -8.36
CA THR A 13 -2.68 -2.50 -9.46
C THR A 13 -1.46 -1.67 -9.85
N ASP A 14 -1.62 -0.36 -9.97
CA ASP A 14 -0.56 0.55 -10.40
C ASP A 14 0.57 0.62 -9.36
N VAL A 15 0.22 0.70 -8.07
CA VAL A 15 1.19 0.71 -6.97
C VAL A 15 1.98 -0.60 -6.92
N LEU A 16 1.30 -1.74 -7.04
CA LEU A 16 1.99 -3.04 -7.08
C LEU A 16 2.93 -3.15 -8.28
N ALA A 17 2.48 -2.74 -9.47
CA ALA A 17 3.29 -2.76 -10.68
C ALA A 17 4.52 -1.85 -10.55
N TYR A 18 4.36 -0.67 -9.95
CA TYR A 18 5.45 0.26 -9.70
C TYR A 18 6.53 -0.32 -8.77
N PHE A 19 6.12 -1.01 -7.70
CA PHE A 19 7.05 -1.55 -6.71
C PHE A 19 7.59 -2.94 -7.03
N ALA A 20 6.99 -3.68 -7.98
CA ALA A 20 7.38 -5.05 -8.31
C ALA A 20 8.89 -5.26 -8.54
N PRO A 21 9.62 -4.42 -9.30
CA PRO A 21 11.07 -4.59 -9.46
C PRO A 21 11.84 -4.44 -8.13
N ARG A 22 11.42 -3.46 -7.31
CA ARG A 22 12.08 -3.15 -6.03
C ARG A 22 11.82 -4.20 -4.96
N ILE A 23 10.68 -4.90 -5.03
CA ILE A 23 10.37 -6.06 -4.19
C ILE A 23 11.38 -7.18 -4.40
N ASP A 24 11.83 -7.40 -5.63
CA ASP A 24 12.77 -8.47 -5.96
C ASP A 24 14.22 -8.11 -5.59
N GLU A 25 14.61 -6.86 -5.87
CA GLU A 25 15.98 -6.38 -5.67
C GLU A 25 16.28 -6.11 -4.19
N GLU A 26 15.43 -5.29 -3.54
CA GLU A 26 15.71 -4.71 -2.23
C GLU A 26 14.50 -4.77 -1.26
N PRO A 27 13.92 -5.96 -0.99
CA PRO A 27 12.68 -6.07 -0.23
C PRO A 27 12.77 -5.53 1.21
N ALA A 28 13.95 -5.57 1.84
CA ALA A 28 14.13 -5.03 3.20
C ALA A 28 14.12 -3.50 3.25
N LEU A 29 14.72 -2.84 2.26
CA LEU A 29 14.73 -1.39 2.18
C LEU A 29 13.33 -0.88 1.82
N LEU A 30 12.70 -1.52 0.85
CA LEU A 30 11.34 -1.18 0.45
C LEU A 30 10.34 -1.38 1.59
N LEU A 31 10.44 -2.50 2.34
CA LEU A 31 9.59 -2.75 3.50
C LEU A 31 9.62 -1.60 4.50
N ARG A 32 10.81 -1.11 4.86
CA ARG A 32 10.96 0.02 5.80
C ARG A 32 10.33 1.31 5.27
N GLN A 33 10.46 1.57 3.97
CA GLN A 33 9.85 2.75 3.34
C GLN A 33 8.33 2.66 3.39
N VAL A 34 7.77 1.51 2.99
CA VAL A 34 6.33 1.26 2.98
C VAL A 34 5.74 1.33 4.40
N GLU A 35 6.42 0.77 5.39
CA GLU A 35 5.99 0.85 6.79
C GLU A 35 5.94 2.30 7.29
N SER A 36 6.95 3.12 6.98
CA SER A 36 6.95 4.54 7.34
C SER A 36 5.82 5.33 6.66
N GLU A 37 5.48 4.98 5.42
CA GLU A 37 4.39 5.63 4.68
C GLU A 37 3.02 5.22 5.21
N LEU A 38 2.84 3.92 5.50
CA LEU A 38 1.64 3.39 6.14
C LEU A 38 1.39 4.03 7.50
N ASP A 39 2.41 4.13 8.37
CA ASP A 39 2.28 4.79 9.68
C ASP A 39 1.76 6.23 9.53
N SER A 40 2.31 6.97 8.57
CA SER A 40 1.88 8.35 8.28
C SER A 40 0.43 8.41 7.78
N LEU A 41 0.02 7.46 6.93
CA LEU A 41 -1.34 7.40 6.38
C LEU A 41 -2.37 7.00 7.44
N TYR A 42 -2.07 6.04 8.31
CA TYR A 42 -2.98 5.67 9.39
C TYR A 42 -3.16 6.79 10.40
N ILE A 43 -2.09 7.53 10.75
CA ILE A 43 -2.20 8.72 11.60
C ILE A 43 -3.14 9.75 10.96
N ARG A 44 -2.95 10.03 9.66
CA ARG A 44 -3.84 10.95 8.93
C ARG A 44 -5.27 10.44 8.79
N TYR A 45 -5.46 9.13 8.68
CA TYR A 45 -6.77 8.50 8.60
C TYR A 45 -7.51 8.63 9.94
N GLY A 46 -6.85 8.28 11.05
CA GLY A 46 -7.42 8.41 12.39
C GLY A 46 -7.67 9.85 12.85
N ASN A 47 -6.89 10.81 12.33
CA ASN A 47 -7.04 12.23 12.65
C ASN A 47 -8.03 12.97 11.73
N ASP A 48 -8.66 12.30 10.75
CA ASP A 48 -9.56 12.95 9.80
C ASP A 48 -11.01 13.06 10.31
N TRP A 49 -11.15 13.75 11.44
CA TRP A 49 -12.40 14.05 12.13
C TRP A 49 -13.48 14.78 11.31
N THR A 50 -13.12 15.48 10.24
CA THR A 50 -14.06 16.18 9.33
C THR A 50 -14.29 15.41 8.03
N GLY A 51 -13.52 14.35 7.79
CA GLY A 51 -13.48 13.58 6.54
C GLY A 51 -12.83 14.34 5.37
N ARG A 52 -12.34 13.59 4.39
CA ARG A 52 -11.95 14.09 3.05
C ARG A 52 -13.12 14.07 2.06
N GLY A 53 -14.30 13.66 2.53
CA GLY A 53 -15.44 13.31 1.71
C GLY A 53 -15.27 11.93 1.07
N TYR A 54 -16.40 11.29 0.71
CA TYR A 54 -16.44 9.88 0.32
C TYR A 54 -15.42 9.47 -0.76
N VAL A 55 -15.14 10.35 -1.74
CA VAL A 55 -14.14 10.10 -2.79
C VAL A 55 -12.72 10.12 -2.23
N GLY A 56 -12.39 11.11 -1.40
CA GLY A 56 -11.07 11.23 -0.79
C GLY A 56 -10.78 10.11 0.22
N ASP A 57 -11.80 9.71 0.97
CA ASP A 57 -11.72 8.58 1.90
C ASP A 57 -11.47 7.27 1.13
N SER A 58 -12.24 7.04 0.05
CA SER A 58 -12.08 5.86 -0.82
C SER A 58 -10.69 5.80 -1.47
N GLN A 59 -10.14 6.94 -1.92
CA GLN A 59 -8.80 6.99 -2.50
C GLN A 59 -7.72 6.65 -1.48
N GLN A 60 -7.83 7.19 -0.27
CA GLN A 60 -6.86 6.91 0.78
C GLN A 60 -6.92 5.46 1.25
N GLU A 61 -8.12 4.90 1.42
CA GLU A 61 -8.29 3.47 1.72
C GLU A 61 -7.64 2.60 0.64
N ALA A 62 -7.84 2.94 -0.64
CA ALA A 62 -7.21 2.23 -1.75
C ALA A 62 -5.67 2.33 -1.71
N THR A 63 -5.12 3.51 -1.40
CA THR A 63 -3.67 3.69 -1.24
C THR A 63 -3.12 2.87 -0.06
N ILE A 64 -3.81 2.86 1.09
CA ILE A 64 -3.42 2.05 2.24
C ILE A 64 -3.43 0.56 1.87
N ALA A 65 -4.51 0.07 1.25
CA ALA A 65 -4.61 -1.32 0.83
C ALA A 65 -3.50 -1.73 -0.15
N ALA A 66 -3.15 -0.82 -1.08
CA ALA A 66 -2.06 -1.05 -2.03
C ALA A 66 -0.70 -1.20 -1.32
N LEU A 67 -0.40 -0.30 -0.38
CA LEU A 67 0.85 -0.33 0.38
C LEU A 67 0.92 -1.52 1.34
N GLU A 68 -0.20 -1.93 1.94
CA GLU A 68 -0.28 -3.16 2.71
C GLU A 68 0.04 -4.40 1.86
N ALA A 69 -0.45 -4.45 0.61
CA ALA A 69 -0.13 -5.54 -0.31
C ALA A 69 1.37 -5.59 -0.66
N VAL A 70 2.00 -4.43 -0.91
CA VAL A 70 3.45 -4.33 -1.12
C VAL A 70 4.22 -4.80 0.11
N ARG A 71 3.80 -4.39 1.31
CA ARG A 71 4.38 -4.82 2.59
C ARG A 71 4.33 -6.33 2.74
N ALA A 72 3.17 -6.94 2.49
CA ALA A 72 2.98 -8.37 2.58
C ALA A 72 3.90 -9.15 1.62
N GLU A 73 4.05 -8.67 0.38
CA GLU A 73 4.93 -9.30 -0.59
C GLU A 73 6.41 -9.16 -0.20
N CYS A 74 6.85 -8.00 0.30
CA CYS A 74 8.21 -7.83 0.82
C CYS A 74 8.52 -8.81 1.95
N LEU A 75 7.60 -8.98 2.90
CA LEU A 75 7.73 -9.94 4.00
C LEU A 75 7.81 -11.38 3.48
N SER A 76 6.98 -11.74 2.50
CA SER A 76 7.01 -13.04 1.83
C SER A 76 8.36 -13.33 1.18
N ARG A 77 8.95 -12.36 0.47
CA ARG A 77 10.28 -12.50 -0.15
C ARG A 77 11.41 -12.64 0.87
N LEU A 78 11.38 -11.86 1.94
CA LEU A 78 12.36 -11.94 3.02
C LEU A 78 12.28 -13.26 3.77
N HIS A 79 11.06 -13.76 4.00
CA HIS A 79 10.85 -15.06 4.61
C HIS A 79 11.43 -16.17 3.72
N LYS A 80 11.09 -16.20 2.42
CA LYS A 80 11.65 -17.17 1.47
C LYS A 80 13.19 -17.14 1.41
N ARG A 81 13.81 -15.95 1.43
CA ARG A 81 15.27 -15.79 1.47
C ARG A 81 15.93 -16.30 2.75
N SER A 82 15.21 -16.33 3.87
CA SER A 82 15.75 -16.77 5.17
C SER A 82 15.73 -18.30 5.33
N TYR A 83 14.94 -19.01 4.53
CA TYR A 83 14.80 -20.48 4.55
C TYR A 83 15.24 -21.15 3.24
N GLY A 84 15.83 -20.39 2.31
CA GLY A 84 16.29 -20.84 0.99
C GLY A 84 17.79 -21.07 0.92
#